data_AF-A0A8T0XMR3-F1
#
_entry.id   AF-A0A8T0XMR3-F1
#
_cell.length_a   1.000
_cell.length_b   1.000
_cell.length_c   1.000
_cell.angle_alpha   90.00
_cell.angle_beta   90.00
_cell.angle_gamma   90.00
#
_symmetry.space_group_name_H-M   'P 1'
#
loop_
_entity.id
_entity.type
_entity.pdbx_description
1 polymer ?
#
loop_
_entity_poly.entity_id
_entity_poly.type
_entity_poly.pdbx_seq_one_letter_code
_entity_poly.pdbx_strand_id
1 'polypeptide(L)'
;MKCLLKAGADPNVPDEFGRMPIEFAAICGPRQDVEILFPLTTRILFVKDWSVNGIMLHACLLPGQEFYESGLEQETARLKLQGKKALEDKDYHSAIKLYTKAMGLEIDDATLYSNRSLCFLQIGDGDKAFADAYTCRMKRPDWPKAWYRLGAAQMFLKACDAFLGGFKIDPGSAEIENALREALNALRISRGAKKT
;
A
#
# COMPACT_ATOMS: atom_id res chain seq x y z
N MET A 1 -7.95 -19.87 -5.31
CA MET A 1 -9.13 -20.70 -4.92
C MET A 1 -9.75 -21.50 -6.07
N LYS A 2 -10.34 -20.86 -7.09
CA LYS A 2 -11.11 -21.56 -8.16
C LYS A 2 -10.35 -22.65 -8.94
N CYS A 3 -9.04 -22.47 -9.16
CA CYS A 3 -8.21 -23.46 -9.84
C CYS A 3 -8.03 -24.76 -9.03
N LEU A 4 -7.95 -24.66 -7.70
CA LEU A 4 -7.78 -25.81 -6.82
C LEU A 4 -9.06 -26.65 -6.75
N LEU A 5 -10.21 -25.98 -6.63
CA LEU A 5 -11.52 -26.65 -6.68
C LEU A 5 -11.75 -27.38 -8.01
N LYS A 6 -11.34 -26.76 -9.13
CA LYS A 6 -11.37 -27.40 -10.46
C LYS A 6 -10.42 -28.61 -10.56
N ALA A 7 -9.35 -28.63 -9.79
CA ALA A 7 -8.42 -29.75 -9.71
C ALA A 7 -8.90 -30.86 -8.75
N GLY A 8 -10.10 -30.74 -8.17
CA GLY A 8 -10.68 -31.75 -7.28
C GLY A 8 -10.30 -31.60 -5.81
N ALA A 9 -9.78 -30.44 -5.38
CA ALA A 9 -9.54 -30.19 -3.97
C ALA A 9 -10.86 -30.19 -3.18
N ASP A 10 -10.92 -30.98 -2.10
CA ASP A 10 -12.09 -31.06 -1.23
C ASP A 10 -12.12 -29.86 -0.26
N PRO A 11 -13.17 -29.00 -0.32
CA PRO A 11 -13.32 -27.85 0.57
C PRO A 11 -13.76 -28.22 2.00
N ASN A 12 -13.82 -29.51 2.34
CA ASN A 12 -14.20 -30.04 3.65
C ASN A 12 -13.07 -30.73 4.41
N VAL A 13 -11.84 -30.71 3.90
CA VAL A 13 -10.68 -31.30 4.59
C VAL A 13 -10.11 -30.26 5.57
N PRO A 14 -10.18 -30.50 6.89
CA PRO A 14 -9.66 -29.56 7.87
C PRO A 14 -8.12 -29.53 7.88
N ASP A 15 -7.56 -28.42 8.35
CA ASP A 15 -6.12 -28.28 8.60
C ASP A 15 -5.67 -29.03 9.88
N GLU A 16 -4.38 -28.92 10.21
CA GLU A 16 -3.78 -29.54 11.39
C GLU A 16 -4.37 -29.05 12.73
N PHE A 17 -5.12 -27.95 12.72
CA PHE A 17 -5.82 -27.37 13.87
C PHE A 17 -7.32 -27.67 13.86
N GLY A 18 -7.81 -28.48 12.90
CA GLY A 18 -9.23 -28.84 12.78
C GLY A 18 -10.08 -27.77 12.08
N ARG A 19 -9.48 -26.74 11.48
CA ARG A 19 -10.19 -25.64 10.82
C ARG A 19 -10.49 -25.99 9.37
N MET A 20 -11.70 -25.68 8.94
CA MET A 20 -12.13 -25.89 7.57
C MET A 20 -11.51 -24.84 6.63
N PRO A 21 -11.31 -25.16 5.34
CA PRO A 21 -10.77 -24.22 4.36
C PRO A 21 -11.53 -22.89 4.28
N ILE A 22 -12.85 -22.91 4.54
CA ILE A 22 -13.67 -21.68 4.57
C ILE A 22 -13.37 -20.78 5.77
N GLU A 23 -12.97 -21.35 6.90
CA GLU A 23 -12.58 -20.60 8.09
C GLU A 23 -11.22 -19.97 7.86
N PHE A 24 -10.29 -20.69 7.23
CA PHE A 24 -9.02 -20.12 6.80
C PHE A 24 -9.21 -18.99 5.77
N ALA A 25 -10.11 -19.18 4.79
CA ALA A 25 -10.46 -18.12 3.84
C ALA A 25 -11.11 -16.91 4.53
N ALA A 26 -11.84 -17.13 5.62
CA ALA A 26 -12.45 -16.06 6.41
C ALA A 26 -11.45 -15.33 7.32
N ILE A 27 -10.39 -16.00 7.79
CA ILE A 27 -9.28 -15.38 8.54
C ILE A 27 -8.34 -14.63 7.58
N CYS A 28 -7.96 -15.26 6.47
CA CYS A 28 -6.78 -14.88 5.69
C CYS A 28 -7.08 -14.43 4.25
N GLY A 29 -8.29 -14.68 3.75
CA GLY A 29 -8.63 -14.49 2.35
C GLY A 29 -9.49 -13.25 2.09
N PRO A 30 -9.53 -12.78 0.83
CA PRO A 30 -10.56 -11.82 0.44
C PRO A 30 -11.94 -12.44 0.64
N ARG A 31 -12.94 -11.61 0.96
CA ARG A 31 -14.35 -12.03 1.09
C ARG A 31 -14.81 -12.96 -0.05
N GLN A 32 -14.34 -12.69 -1.26
CA GLN A 32 -14.68 -13.45 -2.45
C GLN A 32 -14.27 -14.93 -2.36
N ASP A 33 -13.20 -15.27 -1.65
CA ASP A 33 -12.80 -16.65 -1.42
C ASP A 33 -13.76 -17.38 -0.47
N VAL A 34 -14.27 -16.68 0.57
CA VAL A 34 -15.34 -17.21 1.44
C VAL A 34 -16.62 -17.45 0.64
N GLU A 35 -17.00 -16.52 -0.24
CA GLU A 35 -18.17 -16.66 -1.11
C GLU A 35 -18.05 -17.84 -2.09
N ILE A 36 -16.84 -18.11 -2.59
CA ILE A 36 -16.57 -19.26 -3.46
C ILE A 36 -16.69 -20.58 -2.69
N LEU A 37 -16.20 -20.63 -1.45
CA LEU A 37 -16.20 -21.84 -0.63
C LEU A 37 -17.55 -22.11 0.05
N PHE A 38 -18.33 -21.07 0.38
CA PHE A 38 -19.59 -21.17 1.10
C PHE A 38 -20.58 -22.22 0.57
N PRO A 39 -20.90 -22.28 -0.74
CA PRO A 39 -21.82 -23.30 -1.24
C PRO A 39 -21.23 -24.71 -1.29
N LEU A 40 -19.91 -24.85 -1.10
CA LEU A 40 -19.18 -26.12 -1.22
C LEU A 40 -18.77 -26.71 0.14
N THR A 41 -18.82 -25.90 1.20
CA THR A 41 -18.43 -26.31 2.55
C THR A 41 -19.64 -26.76 3.36
N THR A 42 -19.49 -27.91 4.01
CA THR A 42 -20.44 -28.46 4.97
C THR A 42 -20.56 -27.52 6.16
N ARG A 43 -21.79 -27.33 6.64
CA ARG A 43 -22.07 -26.42 7.76
C ARG A 43 -21.24 -26.78 8.98
N ILE A 44 -20.55 -25.78 9.49
CA ILE A 44 -19.74 -25.88 10.70
C ILE A 44 -20.64 -25.62 11.91
N LEU A 45 -20.75 -26.60 12.80
CA LEU A 45 -21.75 -26.61 13.87
C LEU A 45 -21.57 -25.47 14.89
N PHE A 46 -20.34 -25.03 15.11
CA PHE A 46 -20.01 -23.97 16.07
C PHE A 46 -20.21 -22.55 15.51
N VAL A 47 -20.45 -22.42 14.20
CA VAL A 47 -20.83 -21.15 13.57
C VAL A 47 -22.34 -20.94 13.71
N LYS A 48 -22.75 -20.06 14.63
CA LYS A 48 -24.17 -19.79 14.92
C LYS A 48 -24.91 -19.18 13.74
N ASP A 49 -24.30 -18.19 13.09
CA ASP A 49 -24.82 -17.55 11.87
C ASP A 49 -24.12 -18.15 10.64
N TRP A 50 -24.77 -19.12 9.99
CA TRP A 50 -24.24 -19.75 8.78
C TRP A 50 -24.50 -18.89 7.53
N SER A 51 -23.91 -17.70 7.53
CA SER A 51 -23.84 -16.77 6.40
C SER A 51 -22.39 -16.39 6.16
N VAL A 52 -22.06 -15.82 4.99
CA VAL A 52 -20.70 -15.32 4.72
C VAL A 52 -20.25 -14.33 5.81
N ASN A 53 -21.15 -13.45 6.25
CA ASN A 53 -20.85 -12.49 7.32
C ASN A 53 -20.67 -13.18 8.67
N GLY A 54 -21.52 -14.15 9.00
CA GLY A 54 -21.44 -14.89 10.26
C GLY A 54 -20.18 -15.76 10.36
N ILE A 55 -19.73 -16.34 9.24
CA ILE A 55 -18.47 -17.09 9.15
C ILE A 55 -17.27 -16.13 9.28
N MET A 56 -17.29 -14.98 8.60
CA MET A 56 -16.26 -13.95 8.75
C MET A 56 -16.17 -13.44 10.19
N LEU A 57 -17.31 -13.21 10.85
CA LEU A 57 -17.34 -12.80 12.25
C LEU A 57 -16.85 -13.91 13.19
N HIS A 58 -17.21 -15.17 12.91
CA HIS A 58 -16.74 -16.31 13.69
C HIS A 58 -15.23 -16.50 13.58
N ALA A 59 -14.67 -16.33 12.38
CA ALA A 59 -13.25 -16.44 12.12
C ALA A 59 -12.41 -15.49 12.99
N CYS A 60 -12.94 -14.28 13.28
CA CYS A 60 -12.31 -13.33 14.20
C CYS A 60 -12.26 -13.79 15.67
N LEU A 61 -12.91 -14.90 16.01
CA LEU A 61 -12.96 -15.46 17.36
C LEU A 61 -12.13 -16.75 17.48
N LEU A 62 -11.53 -17.22 16.38
CA LEU A 62 -10.76 -18.47 16.36
C LEU A 62 -9.32 -18.26 16.85
N PRO A 63 -8.76 -19.18 17.65
CA PRO A 63 -7.34 -19.22 17.95
C PRO A 63 -6.53 -19.34 16.64
N GLY A 64 -5.48 -18.52 16.48
CA GLY A 64 -4.65 -18.51 15.27
C GLY A 64 -4.68 -17.20 14.48
N GLN A 65 -5.58 -16.27 14.80
CA GLN A 65 -5.56 -14.92 14.24
C GLN A 65 -4.23 -14.20 14.53
N GLU A 66 -3.70 -14.33 15.75
CA GLU A 66 -2.40 -13.77 16.14
C GLU A 66 -1.23 -14.30 15.28
N PHE A 67 -1.26 -15.59 14.92
CA PHE A 67 -0.24 -16.19 14.05
C PHE A 67 -0.32 -15.64 12.63
N TYR A 68 -1.53 -15.40 12.12
CA TYR A 68 -1.74 -14.80 10.82
C TYR A 68 -1.35 -13.31 10.78
N GLU A 69 -1.79 -12.53 11.77
CA GLU A 69 -1.40 -11.13 11.93
C GLU A 69 0.12 -11.00 12.06
N SER A 70 0.77 -11.86 12.84
CA SER A 70 2.23 -11.92 12.93
C SER A 70 2.90 -12.22 11.58
N GLY A 71 2.33 -13.13 10.79
CA GLY A 71 2.81 -13.43 9.44
C GLY A 71 2.69 -12.23 8.48
N LEU A 72 1.55 -11.53 8.51
CA LEU A 72 1.33 -10.32 7.73
C LEU A 72 2.27 -9.18 8.15
N GLU A 73 2.50 -9.02 9.45
CA GLU A 73 3.43 -8.02 9.99
C GLU A 73 4.87 -8.31 9.55
N GLN A 74 5.30 -9.57 9.61
CA GLN A 74 6.62 -9.99 9.14
C GLN A 74 6.79 -9.74 7.64
N GLU A 75 5.81 -10.11 6.81
CA GLU A 75 5.85 -9.87 5.37
C GLU A 75 5.82 -8.36 5.06
N THR A 76 5.00 -7.58 5.77
CA THR A 76 4.96 -6.12 5.64
C THR A 76 6.30 -5.50 6.02
N ALA A 77 6.92 -5.94 7.11
CA ALA A 77 8.26 -5.50 7.51
C ALA A 77 9.31 -5.85 6.45
N ARG A 78 9.23 -7.05 5.86
CA ARG A 78 10.11 -7.50 4.77
C ARG A 78 9.95 -6.62 3.53
N LEU A 79 8.72 -6.36 3.09
CA LEU A 79 8.42 -5.50 1.94
C LEU A 79 8.84 -4.05 2.19
N LYS A 80 8.63 -3.52 3.40
CA LYS A 80 9.12 -2.19 3.81
C LYS A 80 10.63 -2.10 3.74
N LEU A 81 11.34 -3.11 4.23
CA LEU A 81 12.79 -3.14 4.19
C LEU A 81 13.31 -3.17 2.75
N GLN A 82 12.71 -3.98 1.88
CA GLN A 82 13.03 -4.01 0.46
C GLN A 82 12.71 -2.66 -0.23
N GLY A 83 11.56 -2.06 0.07
CA GLY A 83 11.18 -0.76 -0.46
C GLY A 83 12.12 0.36 -0.01
N LYS A 84 12.61 0.29 1.23
CA LYS A 84 13.63 1.22 1.75
C LYS A 84 14.95 1.05 1.03
N LYS A 85 15.40 -0.19 0.81
CA LYS A 85 16.61 -0.49 0.03
C LYS A 85 16.49 0.04 -1.41
N ALA A 86 15.38 -0.24 -2.09
CA ALA A 86 15.14 0.30 -3.43
C ALA A 86 15.15 1.85 -3.46
N LEU A 87 14.64 2.49 -2.41
CA LEU A 87 14.70 3.95 -2.26
C LEU A 87 16.14 4.46 -2.07
N GLU A 88 16.97 3.75 -1.30
CA GLU A 88 18.39 4.04 -1.14
C GLU A 88 19.16 3.87 -2.46
N ASP A 89 18.79 2.86 -3.25
CA ASP A 89 19.32 2.59 -4.60
C ASP A 89 18.76 3.54 -5.68
N LYS A 90 17.87 4.49 -5.30
CA LYS A 90 17.15 5.41 -6.19
C LYS A 90 16.27 4.73 -7.24
N ASP A 91 15.95 3.45 -7.06
CA ASP A 91 14.96 2.74 -7.86
C ASP A 91 13.55 3.04 -7.31
N TYR A 92 13.07 4.24 -7.64
CA TYR A 92 11.79 4.74 -7.14
C TYR A 92 10.60 3.92 -7.65
N HIS A 93 10.67 3.37 -8.87
CA HIS A 93 9.59 2.55 -9.41
C HIS A 93 9.46 1.22 -8.65
N SER A 94 10.58 0.54 -8.37
CA SER A 94 10.55 -0.67 -7.55
C SER A 94 10.11 -0.38 -6.12
N ALA A 95 10.59 0.73 -5.53
CA ALA A 95 10.15 1.15 -4.20
C ALA A 95 8.62 1.38 -4.15
N ILE A 96 8.03 2.06 -5.14
CA ILE A 96 6.58 2.28 -5.24
C ILE A 96 5.83 0.94 -5.29
N LYS A 97 6.29 -0.01 -6.10
CA LYS A 97 5.66 -1.34 -6.21
C LYS A 97 5.70 -2.08 -4.87
N LEU A 98 6.84 -2.06 -4.19
CA LEU A 98 7.03 -2.73 -2.90
C LEU A 98 6.16 -2.11 -1.80
N TYR A 99 6.12 -0.78 -1.69
CA TYR A 99 5.23 -0.11 -0.73
C TYR A 99 3.76 -0.34 -1.06
N THR A 100 3.38 -0.34 -2.34
CA THR A 100 1.99 -0.63 -2.75
C THR A 100 1.60 -2.06 -2.39
N LYS A 101 2.51 -3.03 -2.58
CA LYS A 101 2.28 -4.41 -2.15
C LYS A 101 2.12 -4.51 -0.62
N ALA A 102 2.96 -3.82 0.14
CA ALA A 102 2.86 -3.78 1.61
C ALA A 102 1.52 -3.17 2.08
N MET A 103 1.06 -2.11 1.43
CA MET A 103 -0.24 -1.48 1.73
C MET A 103 -1.43 -2.40 1.38
N GLY A 104 -1.26 -3.32 0.43
CA GLY A 104 -2.26 -4.33 0.10
C GLY A 104 -2.41 -5.45 1.14
N LEU A 105 -1.53 -5.50 2.14
CA LEU A 105 -1.64 -6.42 3.29
C LEU A 105 -2.49 -5.83 4.43
N GLU A 106 -3.16 -4.71 4.18
CA GLU A 106 -4.12 -4.03 5.08
C GLU A 106 -3.58 -3.63 6.46
N ILE A 107 -2.25 -3.65 6.65
CA ILE A 107 -1.61 -3.12 7.86
C ILE A 107 -1.63 -1.60 7.83
N ASP A 108 -2.22 -1.00 8.88
CA ASP A 108 -2.31 0.44 9.01
C ASP A 108 -0.97 1.07 9.41
N ASP A 109 -0.15 1.42 8.41
CA ASP A 109 1.16 2.02 8.62
C ASP A 109 1.35 3.31 7.82
N ALA A 110 1.30 4.45 8.52
CA ALA A 110 1.53 5.78 7.96
C ALA A 110 2.93 5.95 7.32
N THR A 111 3.92 5.15 7.70
CA THR A 111 5.28 5.23 7.14
C THR A 111 5.34 4.76 5.68
N LEU A 112 4.44 3.87 5.27
CA LEU A 112 4.30 3.43 3.88
C LEU A 112 3.92 4.60 2.97
N TYR A 113 2.89 5.35 3.35
CA TYR A 113 2.45 6.56 2.66
C TYR A 113 3.56 7.63 2.62
N SER A 114 4.27 7.85 3.73
CA SER A 114 5.38 8.82 3.78
C SER A 114 6.52 8.48 2.83
N ASN A 115 6.85 7.20 2.68
CA ASN A 115 7.94 6.76 1.83
C ASN A 115 7.51 6.69 0.36
N ARG A 116 6.29 6.23 0.07
CA ARG A 116 5.75 6.20 -1.30
C ARG A 116 5.50 7.60 -1.86
N SER A 117 5.02 8.54 -1.03
CA SER A 117 4.95 9.97 -1.36
C SER A 117 6.30 10.54 -1.79
N LEU A 118 7.37 10.19 -1.08
CA LEU A 118 8.72 10.58 -1.50
C LEU A 118 9.07 9.99 -2.86
N CYS A 119 8.82 8.71 -3.10
CA CYS A 119 9.11 8.10 -4.40
C CYS A 119 8.33 8.78 -5.53
N PHE A 120 7.05 9.14 -5.31
CA PHE A 120 6.26 9.88 -6.30
C PHE A 120 6.85 11.27 -6.60
N LEU A 121 7.29 12.01 -5.57
CA LEU A 121 8.02 13.27 -5.78
C LEU A 121 9.28 13.08 -6.62
N GLN A 122 10.01 11.98 -6.40
CA GLN A 122 11.26 11.70 -7.09
C GLN A 122 11.07 11.36 -8.57
N ILE A 123 9.89 10.88 -8.96
CA ILE A 123 9.54 10.62 -10.36
C ILE A 123 8.68 11.73 -10.99
N GLY A 124 8.46 12.83 -10.27
CA GLY A 124 7.72 14.01 -10.74
C GLY A 124 6.19 13.89 -10.68
N ASP A 125 5.66 12.87 -10.00
CA ASP A 125 4.21 12.68 -9.85
C ASP A 125 3.70 13.41 -8.60
N GLY A 126 3.53 14.72 -8.73
CA GLY A 126 3.15 15.63 -7.64
C GLY A 126 1.78 15.31 -7.02
N ASP A 127 0.81 14.92 -7.85
CA ASP A 127 -0.55 14.64 -7.41
C ASP A 127 -0.60 13.39 -6.52
N LYS A 128 0.05 12.30 -6.95
CA LYS A 128 0.13 11.08 -6.11
C LYS A 128 0.98 11.31 -4.87
N ALA A 129 2.06 12.08 -4.99
CA ALA A 129 2.86 12.49 -3.84
C ALA A 129 2.04 13.24 -2.79
N PHE A 130 1.19 14.17 -3.22
CA PHE A 130 0.29 14.92 -2.36
C PHE A 130 -0.75 14.02 -1.70
N ALA A 131 -1.40 13.15 -2.47
CA ALA A 131 -2.41 12.21 -1.95
C ALA A 131 -1.85 11.30 -0.85
N ASP A 132 -0.66 10.72 -1.06
CA ASP A 132 0.00 9.89 -0.06
C ASP A 132 0.47 10.73 1.15
N ALA A 133 1.03 11.92 0.94
CA ALA A 133 1.46 12.79 2.03
C ALA A 133 0.29 13.27 2.89
N TYR A 134 -0.84 13.59 2.26
CA TYR A 134 -2.07 13.98 2.93
C TYR A 134 -2.60 12.83 3.79
N THR A 135 -2.65 11.62 3.24
CA THR A 135 -3.06 10.41 3.97
C THR A 135 -2.13 10.12 5.14
N CYS A 136 -0.81 10.24 4.94
CA CYS A 136 0.19 10.12 5.99
C CYS A 136 -0.06 11.11 7.14
N ARG A 137 -0.38 12.38 6.83
CA ARG A 137 -0.71 13.39 7.84
C ARG A 137 -2.00 13.05 8.56
N MET A 138 -3.02 12.60 7.84
CA MET A 138 -4.30 12.24 8.46
C MET A 138 -4.16 11.09 9.46
N LYS A 139 -3.29 10.12 9.15
CA LYS A 139 -3.01 8.97 10.02
C LYS A 139 -2.13 9.33 11.22
N ARG A 140 -1.16 10.22 11.04
CA ARG A 140 -0.24 10.67 12.10
C ARG A 140 -0.07 12.19 12.09
N PRO A 141 -1.05 12.95 12.62
CA PRO A 141 -1.01 14.41 12.62
C PRO A 141 0.09 14.98 13.54
N ASP A 142 0.56 14.20 14.50
CA ASP A 142 1.65 14.53 15.42
C ASP A 142 3.05 14.30 14.82
N TRP A 143 3.16 13.65 13.65
CA TRP A 143 4.44 13.27 13.07
C TRP A 143 5.02 14.38 12.18
N PRO A 144 6.13 15.05 12.57
CA PRO A 144 6.66 16.20 11.81
C PRO A 144 7.04 15.84 10.37
N LYS A 145 7.48 14.60 10.14
CA LYS A 145 7.83 14.13 8.80
C LYS A 145 6.62 14.07 7.88
N ALA A 146 5.41 13.81 8.38
CA ALA A 146 4.19 13.81 7.58
C ALA A 146 3.88 15.22 7.05
N TRP A 147 3.99 16.24 7.90
CA TRP A 147 3.86 17.65 7.51
C TRP A 147 4.92 18.08 6.50
N TYR A 148 6.17 17.66 6.70
CA TYR A 148 7.24 17.91 5.73
C TYR A 148 6.92 17.31 4.36
N ARG A 149 6.44 16.06 4.29
CA ARG A 149 6.03 15.43 3.02
C ARG A 149 4.93 16.22 2.34
N LEU A 150 3.92 16.64 3.10
CA LEU A 150 2.79 17.40 2.55
C LEU A 150 3.23 18.75 2.00
N GLY A 151 4.05 19.49 2.75
CA GLY A 151 4.61 20.75 2.32
C GLY A 151 5.47 20.60 1.06
N ALA A 152 6.33 19.57 1.00
CA ALA A 152 7.13 19.30 -0.19
C ALA A 152 6.28 19.00 -1.42
N ALA A 153 5.20 18.23 -1.28
CA ALA A 153 4.25 17.97 -2.37
C ALA A 153 3.51 19.23 -2.83
N GLN A 154 3.05 20.07 -1.88
CA GLN A 154 2.39 21.33 -2.21
C GLN A 154 3.33 22.32 -2.91
N MET A 155 4.58 22.42 -2.46
CA MET A 155 5.57 23.27 -3.11
C MET A 155 5.83 22.84 -4.55
N PHE A 156 5.95 21.53 -4.77
CA PHE A 156 6.14 20.97 -6.11
C PHE A 156 4.98 21.30 -7.05
N LEU A 157 3.74 21.04 -6.60
CA LEU A 157 2.54 21.32 -7.40
C LEU A 157 2.42 22.81 -7.74
N LYS A 158 2.56 23.69 -6.74
CA LYS A 158 2.49 25.14 -6.95
C LYS A 158 3.56 25.65 -7.93
N ALA A 159 4.79 25.12 -7.84
CA ALA A 159 5.85 25.49 -8.77
C ALA A 159 5.51 25.05 -10.20
N CYS A 160 5.04 23.80 -10.37
CA CYS A 160 4.63 23.30 -11.68
C CYS A 160 3.48 24.11 -12.27
N ASP A 161 2.44 24.42 -11.49
CA ASP A 161 1.30 25.21 -11.93
C ASP A 161 1.71 26.61 -12.41
N ALA A 162 2.59 27.28 -11.67
CA ALA A 162 3.09 28.61 -12.02
C ALA A 162 3.88 28.59 -13.34
N PHE A 163 4.81 27.65 -13.51
CA PHE A 163 5.60 27.54 -14.74
C PHE A 163 4.75 27.10 -15.93
N LEU A 164 3.79 26.18 -15.74
CA LEU A 164 2.83 25.80 -16.78
C LEU A 164 1.94 26.98 -17.20
N GLY A 165 1.54 27.83 -16.25
CA GLY A 165 0.83 29.08 -16.53
C GLY A 165 1.65 30.03 -17.40
N GLY A 166 2.92 30.25 -17.03
CA GLY A 166 3.85 31.07 -17.82
C GLY A 166 4.10 30.50 -19.21
N PHE A 167 4.27 29.18 -19.33
CA PHE A 167 4.52 28.50 -20.60
C PHE A 167 3.34 28.63 -21.57
N LYS A 168 2.10 28.69 -21.06
CA LYS A 168 0.91 28.95 -21.89
C LYS A 168 0.89 30.36 -22.47
N ILE A 169 1.48 31.33 -21.78
CA ILE A 169 1.55 32.72 -22.23
C ILE A 169 2.66 32.89 -23.26
N ASP A 170 3.84 32.32 -22.99
CA ASP A 170 4.97 32.33 -23.92
C ASP A 170 5.59 30.92 -24.05
N PRO A 171 5.09 30.11 -25.02
CA PRO A 171 5.63 28.77 -25.26
C PRO A 171 7.06 28.76 -25.82
N GLY A 172 7.58 29.91 -26.27
CA GLY A 172 8.93 30.06 -26.82
C GLY A 172 9.98 30.41 -25.77
N SER A 173 9.57 30.70 -24.53
CA SER A 173 10.50 31.07 -23.46
C SER A 173 11.33 29.87 -23.00
N ALA A 174 12.59 29.83 -23.44
CA ALA A 174 13.57 28.85 -22.98
C ALA A 174 13.79 28.91 -21.46
N GLU A 175 13.60 30.09 -20.85
CA GLU A 175 13.72 30.29 -19.40
C GLU A 175 12.62 29.54 -18.64
N ILE A 176 11.36 29.70 -19.06
CA ILE A 176 10.22 29.01 -18.44
C ILE A 176 10.28 27.51 -18.72
N GLU A 177 10.67 27.11 -19.93
CA GLU A 177 10.82 25.69 -20.28
C GLU A 177 11.90 25.02 -19.41
N ASN A 178 13.06 25.67 -19.26
CA ASN A 178 14.14 25.18 -18.38
C ASN A 178 13.70 25.15 -16.92
N ALA A 179 13.01 26.18 -16.42
CA ALA A 179 12.53 26.23 -15.04
C ALA A 179 11.45 25.16 -14.76
N LEU A 180 10.57 24.87 -15.71
CA LEU A 180 9.61 23.75 -15.61
C LEU A 180 10.36 22.42 -15.57
N ARG A 181 11.33 22.24 -16.48
CA ARG A 181 12.18 21.04 -16.53
C ARG A 181 12.98 20.88 -15.23
N GLU A 182 13.49 21.96 -14.66
CA GLU A 182 14.17 21.99 -13.38
C GLU A 182 13.21 21.72 -12.23
N ALA A 183 12.01 22.28 -12.17
CA ALA A 183 11.04 21.98 -11.12
C ALA A 183 10.68 20.48 -11.11
N LEU A 184 10.54 19.88 -12.30
CA LEU A 184 10.35 18.45 -12.48
C LEU A 184 11.60 17.61 -12.11
N ASN A 185 12.82 18.16 -12.27
CA ASN A 185 14.08 17.46 -12.03
C ASN A 185 14.77 17.74 -10.67
N ALA A 186 14.53 18.88 -10.03
CA ALA A 186 15.29 19.39 -8.87
C ALA A 186 15.13 18.51 -7.64
N LEU A 187 14.06 17.72 -7.59
CA LEU A 187 13.88 16.73 -6.53
C LEU A 187 14.61 15.42 -6.79
N ARG A 188 15.07 15.10 -8.02
CA ARG A 188 15.92 13.92 -8.30
C ARG A 188 17.28 13.99 -7.58
N ILE A 189 17.73 15.18 -7.17
CA ILE A 189 19.11 15.45 -6.72
C ILE A 189 19.20 15.85 -5.23
N SER A 190 18.10 16.15 -4.53
CA SER A 190 18.16 16.82 -3.20
C SER A 190 18.70 15.99 -2.01
N ARG A 191 19.45 14.90 -2.23
CA ARG A 191 20.20 14.16 -1.20
C ARG A 191 21.62 13.71 -1.60
N GLY A 192 22.25 14.34 -2.60
CA GLY A 192 23.70 14.18 -2.83
C GLY A 192 24.57 15.00 -1.86
N ALA A 193 24.04 16.08 -1.29
CA ALA A 193 24.80 17.02 -0.46
C ALA A 193 24.38 16.93 1.01
N LYS A 194 24.90 15.92 1.73
CA LYS A 194 25.11 15.93 3.20
C LYS A 194 25.89 14.67 3.62
N LYS A 195 27.16 14.63 3.21
CA LYS A 195 28.25 13.88 3.86
C LYS A 195 29.54 14.66 3.63
N THR A 196 29.82 15.59 4.55
CA THR A 196 31.15 16.11 4.87
C THR A 196 31.18 16.28 6.37
#